data_AF-A0A839IY56-F1
#
_entry.id   AF-A0A839IY56-F1
#
_cell.length_a   1.000
_cell.length_b   1.000
_cell.length_c   1.000
_cell.angle_alpha   90.00
_cell.angle_beta   90.00
_cell.angle_gamma   90.00
#
_symmetry.space_group_name_H-M   'P 1'
#
loop_
_entity.id
_entity.type
_entity.pdbx_description
1 polymer ?
#
loop_
_entity_poly.entity_id
_entity_poly.type
_entity_poly.pdbx_seq_one_letter_code
_entity_poly.pdbx_strand_id
1 'polypeptide(L)'
;MSGQVLAECSDWDSKQKADAGSKAFLGDDTEIFQPAVVLKRHHPGYQKEVASYAKAGGRFYTMFFIIDINCKAFFIKRAGPR
;
A
#
# COMPACT_ATOMS: atom_id res chain seq x y z
N MET A 1 29.20 13.89 9.61
CA MET A 1 27.90 13.91 8.93
C MET A 1 26.94 13.08 9.76
N SER A 2 25.95 13.72 10.40
CA SER A 2 24.92 12.98 11.15
C SER A 2 23.99 12.35 10.13
N GLY A 3 24.16 11.05 9.88
CA GLY A 3 23.24 10.29 9.05
C GLY A 3 21.90 10.22 9.76
N GLN A 4 20.92 11.02 9.34
CA GLN A 4 19.54 10.79 9.74
C GLN A 4 19.18 9.38 9.29
N VAL A 5 19.10 8.46 10.26
CA VAL A 5 18.47 7.15 10.06
C VAL A 5 17.00 7.46 9.80
N LEU A 6 16.62 7.65 8.53
CA LEU A 6 15.24 7.77 8.13
C LEU A 6 14.59 6.43 8.45
N ALA A 7 13.83 6.40 9.55
CA ALA A 7 13.13 5.21 9.98
C ALA A 7 12.16 4.79 8.88
N GLU A 8 12.24 3.52 8.47
CA GLU A 8 11.29 2.93 7.53
C GLU A 8 9.86 3.16 8.03
N CYS A 9 8.95 3.56 7.13
CA CYS A 9 7.53 3.70 7.47
C CYS A 9 7.03 2.44 8.18
N SER A 10 6.31 2.55 9.30
CA SER A 10 5.90 1.36 10.06
C SER A 10 5.03 0.42 9.22
N ASP A 11 5.01 -0.88 9.53
CA ASP A 11 4.15 -1.82 8.80
C ASP A 11 2.66 -1.44 8.90
N TRP A 12 2.25 -0.90 10.05
CA TRP A 12 0.89 -0.46 10.29
C TRP A 12 0.54 0.76 9.44
N ASP A 13 1.40 1.77 9.41
CA ASP A 13 1.22 2.96 8.57
C ASP A 13 1.24 2.58 7.09
N SER A 14 2.18 1.72 6.69
CA SER A 14 2.31 1.27 5.30
C SER A 14 1.04 0.58 4.79
N LYS A 15 0.42 -0.25 5.62
CA LYS A 15 -0.86 -0.89 5.32
C LYS A 15 -1.98 0.13 5.17
N GLN A 16 -2.12 1.07 6.10
CA GLN A 16 -3.13 2.12 6.00
C GLN A 16 -2.95 3.03 4.78
N LYS A 17 -1.71 3.34 4.39
CA LYS A 17 -1.42 4.14 3.20
C LYS A 17 -1.78 3.39 1.92
N ALA A 18 -1.56 2.08 1.87
CA ALA A 18 -2.00 1.25 0.75
C ALA A 18 -3.55 1.17 0.68
N ASP A 19 -4.23 1.02 1.81
CA ASP A 19 -5.69 0.99 1.87
C ASP A 19 -6.31 2.34 1.47
N ALA A 20 -5.76 3.45 1.97
CA ALA A 20 -6.16 4.80 1.56
C ALA A 20 -5.91 5.03 0.07
N GLY A 21 -4.76 4.57 -0.45
CA GLY A 21 -4.44 4.61 -1.88
C GLY A 21 -5.44 3.82 -2.72
N SER A 22 -5.90 2.65 -2.24
CA SER A 22 -6.90 1.85 -2.94
C SER A 22 -8.24 2.57 -3.04
N LYS A 23 -8.70 3.19 -1.94
CA LYS A 23 -9.92 4.00 -1.95
C LYS A 23 -9.81 5.19 -2.89
N ALA A 24 -8.69 5.93 -2.83
CA ALA A 24 -8.45 7.05 -3.73
C ALA A 24 -8.40 6.64 -5.21
N PHE A 25 -7.88 5.45 -5.51
CA PHE A 25 -7.75 4.95 -6.88
C PHE A 25 -9.07 4.37 -7.43
N LEU A 26 -9.83 3.63 -6.61
CA LEU A 26 -11.03 2.91 -7.03
C LEU A 26 -12.33 3.70 -6.81
N GLY A 27 -12.29 4.78 -6.04
CA GLY A 27 -13.42 5.66 -5.74
C GLY A 27 -14.01 5.46 -4.33
N ASP A 28 -14.90 6.36 -3.93
CA ASP A 28 -15.39 6.46 -2.55
C ASP A 28 -16.21 5.25 -2.07
N ASP A 29 -16.87 4.53 -3.00
CA ASP A 29 -17.62 3.30 -2.69
C ASP A 29 -16.74 2.06 -2.47
N THR A 30 -15.42 2.26 -2.33
CA THR A 30 -14.47 1.16 -2.16
C THR A 30 -14.44 0.64 -0.72
N GLU A 31 -14.72 -0.65 -0.58
CA GLU A 31 -14.64 -1.38 0.68
C GLU A 31 -13.30 -2.11 0.79
N ILE A 32 -12.59 -1.94 1.91
CA ILE A 32 -11.43 -2.77 2.24
C ILE A 32 -11.95 -3.99 3.00
N PHE A 33 -11.93 -5.16 2.36
CA PHE A 33 -12.57 -6.37 2.89
C PHE A 33 -11.61 -7.30 3.64
N GLN A 34 -10.30 -7.03 3.58
CA GLN A 34 -9.27 -7.78 4.28
C GLN A 34 -8.09 -6.84 4.62
N PRO A 35 -7.41 -7.02 5.77
CA PRO A 35 -6.23 -6.24 6.10
C PRO A 35 -5.14 -6.32 5.02
N ALA A 36 -4.54 -5.18 4.69
CA ALA A 36 -3.38 -5.13 3.80
C ALA A 36 -2.17 -5.90 4.34
N VAL A 37 -1.31 -6.35 3.42
CA VAL A 37 -0.13 -7.18 3.73
C VAL A 37 1.12 -6.56 3.12
N VAL A 38 2.18 -6.44 3.92
CA VAL A 38 3.52 -6.11 3.43
C VAL A 38 4.09 -7.35 2.77
N LEU A 39 4.33 -7.29 1.46
CA LEU A 39 4.83 -8.42 0.68
C LEU A 39 6.35 -8.44 0.61
N LYS A 40 6.98 -7.26 0.48
CA LYS A 40 8.43 -7.13 0.34
C LYS A 40 8.95 -5.88 1.02
N ARG A 41 10.21 -5.94 1.46
CA ARG A 41 11.03 -4.81 1.89
C ARG A 41 12.21 -4.67 0.93
N HIS A 42 12.34 -3.50 0.32
CA HIS A 42 13.38 -3.20 -0.64
C HIS A 42 14.51 -2.43 0.05
N HIS A 43 15.63 -3.09 0.31
CA HIS A 43 16.86 -2.45 0.77
C HIS A 43 17.84 -2.22 -0.40
N PRO A 44 18.65 -1.15 -0.36
CA PRO A 44 18.79 -0.15 0.71
C PRO A 44 17.76 0.99 0.65
N GLY A 45 16.78 0.95 -0.26
CA GLY A 45 15.80 2.04 -0.45
C GLY A 45 14.75 2.21 0.67
N TYR A 46 14.67 1.27 1.61
CA TYR A 46 13.69 1.23 2.71
C TYR A 46 12.24 1.41 2.24
N GLN A 47 11.92 0.87 1.07
CA GLN A 47 10.58 0.90 0.48
C GLN A 47 9.87 -0.43 0.73
N LYS A 48 8.55 -0.41 0.84
CA LYS A 48 7.73 -1.63 1.00
C LYS A 48 6.80 -1.83 -0.17
N GLU A 49 6.75 -3.04 -0.71
CA GLU A 49 5.65 -3.47 -1.57
C GLU A 49 4.51 -3.94 -0.66
N VAL A 50 3.35 -3.29 -0.76
CA VAL A 50 2.17 -3.58 0.07
C VAL A 50 0.99 -3.91 -0.82
N ALA A 51 0.30 -5.01 -0.52
CA ALA A 51 -0.96 -5.39 -1.16
C ALA A 51 -2.15 -4.98 -0.28
N SER A 52 -3.08 -4.25 -0.88
CA SER A 52 -4.39 -3.89 -0.31
C SER A 52 -5.49 -4.65 -1.03
N TYR A 53 -6.52 -5.07 -0.30
CA TYR A 53 -7.61 -5.92 -0.79
C TYR A 53 -8.92 -5.14 -0.76
N ALA A 54 -9.36 -4.72 -1.94
CA ALA A 54 -10.44 -3.76 -2.10
C ALA A 54 -11.59 -4.33 -2.94
N LYS A 55 -12.82 -4.00 -2.60
CA LYS A 55 -14.03 -4.32 -3.37
C LYS A 55 -14.64 -3.01 -3.87
N ALA A 56 -14.85 -2.92 -5.18
CA ALA A 56 -15.46 -1.75 -5.81
C ALA A 56 -16.31 -2.19 -7.01
N GLY A 57 -17.51 -1.61 -7.16
CA GLY A 57 -18.43 -1.98 -8.26
C GLY A 57 -18.76 -3.47 -8.32
N GLY A 58 -18.89 -4.14 -7.16
CA GLY A 58 -19.17 -5.57 -7.05
C GLY A 58 -18.02 -6.51 -7.41
N ARG A 59 -16.80 -5.99 -7.66
CA ARG A 59 -15.61 -6.78 -8.04
C ARG A 59 -14.52 -6.67 -6.97
N PHE A 60 -13.72 -7.73 -6.82
CA PHE A 60 -12.63 -7.83 -5.85
C PHE A 60 -11.27 -7.56 -6.49
N TYR A 61 -10.52 -6.60 -5.98
CA TYR A 61 -9.21 -6.21 -6.50
C TYR A 61 -8.13 -6.47 -5.46
N THR A 62 -6.93 -6.81 -5.95
CA THR A 62 -5.70 -6.65 -5.17
C THR A 62 -4.92 -5.49 -5.75
N MET A 63 -4.73 -4.45 -4.94
CA MET A 63 -4.02 -3.23 -5.31
C MET A 63 -2.62 -3.27 -4.72
N PHE A 64 -1.59 -3.01 -5.52
CA PHE A 64 -0.19 -3.06 -5.08
C PHE A 64 0.42 -1.66 -5.08
N PHE A 65 1.03 -1.31 -3.95
CA PHE A 65 1.67 -0.01 -3.73
C PHE A 65 3.13 -0.18 -3.31
N ILE A 66 3.97 0.76 -3.73
CA ILE A 66 5.23 1.05 -3.04
C ILE A 66 4.93 2.08 -1.95
N ILE A 67 5.31 1.79 -0.71
CA ILE A 67 5.35 2.75 0.38
C ILE A 67 6.80 3.18 0.58
N ASP A 68 7.07 4.48 0.49
CA ASP A 68 8.41 5.02 0.71
C ASP A 68 8.70 5.34 2.19
N ILE A 69 9.92 5.82 2.44
CA ILE A 69 10.39 6.24 3.77
C ILE A 69 9.61 7.40 4.38
N ASN A 70 8.86 8.17 3.59
CA ASN A 70 8.00 9.26 4.04
C ASN A 70 6.54 8.79 4.23
N CYS A 71 6.29 7.48 4.26
CA CYS A 71 4.96 6.89 4.31
C CYS A 71 4.05 7.35 3.15
N LYS A 72 4.61 7.61 1.98
CA LYS A 72 3.84 7.94 0.78
C LYS A 72 3.58 6.67 -0.04
N ALA A 73 2.31 6.48 -0.42
CA ALA A 73 1.90 5.38 -1.27
C ALA A 73 1.99 5.75 -2.76
N PHE A 74 2.63 4.89 -3.54
CA PHE A 74 2.71 4.97 -4.99
C PHE A 74 2.07 3.72 -5.60
N PHE A 75 1.02 3.92 -6.39
CA PHE A 75 0.38 2.81 -7.10
C PHE A 75 1.34 2.20 -8.12
N ILE A 76 1.46 0.87 -8.14
CA ILE A 76 2.28 0.15 -9.12
C ILE A 76 1.39 -0.57 -10.12
N LYS A 77 0.47 -1.39 -9.61
CA LYS A 77 -0.35 -2.31 -10.39
C LYS A 77 -1.56 -2.77 -9.61
N ARG A 78 -2.52 -3.35 -10.31
CA ARG A 78 -3.67 -4.06 -9.73
C ARG A 78 -3.82 -5.43 -10.38
N ALA A 79 -4.29 -6.40 -9.60
CA ALA A 79 -4.81 -7.66 -10.13
C ALA A 79 -6.35 -7.60 -10.16
N GLY A 80 -6.93 -8.07 -11.27
CA GLY A 80 -8.38 -8.11 -11.53
C GLY A 80 -9.13 -9.14 -10.67
N PRO A 81 -10.44 -9.34 -10.91
CA PRO A 81 -11.35 -10.00 -9.99
C PRO A 81 -10.81 -11.34 -9.49
N ARG A 82 -10.62 -11.46 -8.17
CA ARG A 82 -10.58 -12.79 -7.52
C ARG A 82 -11.92 -13.49 -7.67
#